data_AF-A0A7Z7VY73-F1
#
_entry.id   AF-A0A7Z7VY73-F1
#
_cell.length_a   1.000
_cell.length_b   1.000
_cell.length_c   1.000
_cell.angle_alpha   90.00
_cell.angle_beta   90.00
_cell.angle_gamma   90.00
#
_symmetry.space_group_name_H-M   'P 1'
#
loop_
_entity.id
_entity.type
_entity.pdbx_description
1 polymer ?
#
loop_
_entity_poly.entity_id
_entity_poly.type
_entity_poly.pdbx_seq_one_letter_code
_entity_poly.pdbx_strand_id
1 'polypeptide(L)'
;MKEVLQAASHVHQILLQHLTDKAFVLGPSPSALSRINNEYRFQVLVKYKSEPALIDALRYLDDYYHEMFIKKKLALKIDINPHMMM
;
A
#
# COMPACT_ATOMS: atom_id res chain seq x y z
N MET A 1 12.40 -0.79 -9.50
CA MET A 1 12.67 -0.23 -8.15
C MET A 1 12.11 1.17 -7.97
N LYS A 2 12.58 2.20 -8.72
CA LYS A 2 12.14 3.61 -8.53
C LYS A 2 10.62 3.80 -8.64
N GLU A 3 9.97 3.21 -9.65
CA GLU A 3 8.52 3.33 -9.83
C GLU A 3 7.71 2.70 -8.68
N VAL A 4 8.15 1.54 -8.17
CA VAL A 4 7.47 0.86 -7.06
C VAL A 4 7.63 1.66 -5.77
N LEU A 5 8.80 2.25 -5.52
CA LEU A 5 9.00 3.15 -4.39
C LEU A 5 8.09 4.38 -4.48
N GLN A 6 8.00 5.00 -5.66
CA GLN A 6 7.10 6.14 -5.88
C GLN A 6 5.63 5.76 -5.64
N ALA A 7 5.22 4.58 -6.11
CA ALA A 7 3.88 4.06 -5.88
C ALA A 7 3.61 3.84 -4.38
N ALA A 8 4.57 3.26 -3.65
CA ALA A 8 4.46 3.03 -2.22
C ALA A 8 4.41 4.36 -1.43
N SER A 9 5.19 5.38 -1.85
CA SER A 9 5.09 6.74 -1.30
C SER A 9 3.74 7.39 -1.57
N HIS A 10 3.19 7.21 -2.77
CA HIS A 10 1.86 7.70 -3.12
C HIS A 10 0.78 7.04 -2.24
N VAL A 11 0.81 5.71 -2.09
CA VAL A 11 -0.08 4.98 -1.17
C VAL A 11 0.02 5.51 0.25
N HIS A 12 1.25 5.68 0.75
CA HIS A 12 1.49 6.20 2.09
C HIS A 12 0.88 7.58 2.30
N GLN A 13 1.06 8.49 1.34
CA GLN A 13 0.52 9.85 1.41
C GLN A 13 -1.02 9.87 1.36
N ILE A 14 -1.65 9.07 0.51
CA ILE A 14 -3.12 8.98 0.45
C ILE A 14 -3.69 8.49 1.78
N LEU A 15 -3.05 7.49 2.40
CA LEU A 15 -3.45 6.99 3.71
C LEU A 15 -3.31 8.06 4.79
N LEU A 16 -2.21 8.83 4.81
CA LEU A 16 -2.04 9.94 5.76
C LEU A 16 -3.08 11.06 5.58
N GLN A 17 -3.60 11.26 4.36
CA GLN A 17 -4.62 12.28 4.10
C GLN A 17 -6.03 11.88 4.53
N HIS A 18 -6.32 10.58 4.53
CA HIS A 18 -7.66 10.06 4.84
C HIS A 18 -7.81 9.58 6.27
N LEU A 19 -6.72 9.10 6.89
CA LEU A 19 -6.75 8.53 8.23
C LEU A 19 -6.50 9.60 9.28
N THR A 20 -7.09 9.40 10.45
CA THR A 20 -6.84 10.28 11.60
C THR A 20 -5.51 9.95 12.28
N ASP A 21 -5.03 10.84 13.14
CA ASP A 21 -3.82 10.65 13.96
C ASP A 21 -3.90 9.43 14.91
N LYS A 22 -5.07 8.78 15.00
CA LYS A 22 -5.27 7.53 15.77
C LYS A 22 -4.77 6.30 15.03
N ALA A 23 -4.57 6.39 13.71
CA ALA A 23 -3.97 5.34 12.91
C ALA A 23 -2.46 5.55 12.78
N PHE A 24 -1.70 4.46 12.85
CA PHE A 24 -0.27 4.46 12.54
C PHE A 24 -0.09 3.95 11.12
N VAL A 25 0.47 4.79 10.25
CA VAL A 25 0.87 4.41 8.90
C VAL A 25 2.40 4.31 8.86
N LEU A 26 2.92 3.09 8.71
CA LEU A 26 4.35 2.78 8.73
C LEU A 26 4.84 2.44 7.32
N GLY A 27 5.99 2.99 6.93
CA GLY A 27 6.59 2.79 5.61
C GLY A 27 6.69 4.09 4.79
N PRO A 28 6.85 4.01 3.46
CA PRO A 28 7.02 2.79 2.67
C PRO A 28 8.37 2.13 2.94
N SER A 29 8.37 0.84 3.27
CA SER A 29 9.60 0.05 3.47
C SER A 29 9.70 -1.06 2.43
N PRO A 30 10.91 -1.53 2.09
CA PRO A 30 11.05 -2.77 1.34
C PRO A 30 10.33 -3.90 2.08
N SER A 31 9.63 -4.77 1.35
CA SER A 31 9.05 -5.97 1.95
C SER A 31 10.15 -6.90 2.47
N ALA A 32 9.84 -7.76 3.44
CA ALA A 32 10.78 -8.71 4.02
C ALA A 32 11.50 -9.53 2.94
N LEU A 33 10.77 -9.89 1.89
CA LEU A 33 11.30 -10.41 0.63
C LEU A 33 11.33 -9.31 -0.44
N SER A 34 12.35 -8.46 -0.38
CA SER A 34 12.48 -7.27 -1.23
C SER A 34 12.54 -7.56 -2.75
N ARG A 35 12.88 -8.80 -3.14
CA ARG A 35 12.85 -9.29 -4.52
C ARG A 35 12.51 -10.78 -4.59
N ILE A 36 11.40 -11.12 -5.25
CA ILE A 36 11.05 -12.50 -5.65
C ILE A 36 10.73 -12.48 -7.13
N ASN A 37 11.22 -13.46 -7.91
CA ASN A 37 10.93 -13.56 -9.35
C ASN A 37 11.20 -12.27 -10.13
N ASN A 38 12.26 -11.53 -9.75
CA ASN A 38 12.63 -10.24 -10.34
C ASN A 38 11.63 -9.08 -10.11
N GLU A 39 10.64 -9.26 -9.24
CA GLU A 39 9.69 -8.22 -8.84
C GLU A 39 10.16 -7.50 -7.58
N TYR A 40 10.21 -6.16 -7.62
CA TYR A 40 10.48 -5.35 -6.44
C TYR A 40 9.19 -5.16 -5.64
N ARG A 41 9.26 -5.33 -4.33
CA ARG A 41 8.10 -5.21 -3.44
C ARG A 41 8.37 -4.24 -2.30
N PHE A 42 7.39 -3.37 -2.08
CA PHE A 42 7.34 -2.42 -0.98
C PHE A 42 6.03 -2.61 -0.25
N GLN A 43 6.05 -2.33 1.04
CA GLN A 43 4.87 -2.42 1.90
C GLN A 43 4.65 -1.11 2.64
N VAL A 44 3.38 -0.86 2.91
CA VAL A 44 2.91 0.14 3.86
C VAL A 44 2.03 -0.59 4.86
N LEU A 45 2.36 -0.48 6.14
CA LEU A 45 1.60 -1.12 7.22
C LEU A 45 0.68 -0.09 7.86
N VAL A 46 -0.61 -0.41 7.96
CA VAL A 46 -1.58 0.44 8.63
C VAL A 46 -2.06 -0.27 9.88
N LYS A 47 -1.77 0.31 11.05
CA LYS A 47 -2.28 -0.15 12.34
C LYS A 47 -3.35 0.84 12.81
N TYR A 48 -4.57 0.37 12.94
CA TYR A 48 -5.72 1.18 13.35
C TYR A 48 -6.60 0.42 14.34
N LYS A 49 -7.43 1.15 15.10
CA LYS A 49 -8.51 0.56 15.91
C LYS A 49 -9.87 0.71 15.24
N SER A 50 -10.17 1.93 14.77
CA SER A 50 -11.42 2.25 14.08
C SER A 50 -11.17 3.45 13.18
N GLU A 51 -11.20 3.24 11.88
CA GLU A 51 -10.99 4.28 10.86
C GLU A 51 -12.05 4.09 9.75
N PRO A 52 -13.19 4.79 9.82
CA PRO A 52 -14.26 4.65 8.83
C PRO A 52 -13.80 5.02 7.41
N ALA A 53 -12.95 6.04 7.30
CA ALA A 53 -12.41 6.53 6.03
C ALA A 53 -11.36 5.61 5.40
N LEU A 54 -10.87 4.59 6.13
CA LEU A 54 -9.86 3.66 5.60
C LEU A 54 -10.39 2.89 4.40
N ILE A 55 -11.64 2.42 4.45
CA ILE A 55 -12.23 1.65 3.35
C ILE A 55 -12.35 2.51 2.09
N ASP A 56 -12.73 3.77 2.22
CA ASP A 56 -12.85 4.69 1.09
C ASP A 56 -11.48 4.99 0.47
N ALA A 57 -10.45 5.20 1.30
CA ALA A 57 -9.08 5.38 0.84
C ALA A 57 -8.55 4.12 0.11
N LEU A 58 -8.83 2.93 0.64
CA LEU A 58 -8.42 1.67 0.02
C LEU A 58 -9.13 1.42 -1.31
N ARG A 59 -10.43 1.75 -1.42
CA ARG A 59 -11.18 1.66 -2.68
C ARG A 59 -10.61 2.57 -3.75
N TYR A 60 -10.36 3.84 -3.40
CA TYR A 60 -9.72 4.79 -4.31
C TYR A 60 -8.35 4.28 -4.80
N LEU A 61 -7.54 3.73 -3.89
CA LEU A 61 -6.24 3.16 -4.24
C LEU A 61 -6.38 1.92 -5.14
N ASP A 62 -7.32 1.03 -4.85
CA ASP A 62 -7.56 -0.16 -5.66
C ASP A 62 -7.95 0.21 -7.10
N ASP A 63 -8.90 1.14 -7.26
CA ASP A 63 -9.33 1.64 -8.58
C ASP A 63 -8.16 2.30 -9.33
N TYR A 64 -7.41 3.18 -8.67
CA TYR A 64 -6.25 3.86 -9.27
C TYR A 64 -5.17 2.87 -9.73
N TYR A 65 -4.85 1.89 -8.90
CA TYR A 65 -3.80 0.92 -9.22
C TYR A 65 -4.27 -0.19 -10.16
N HIS A 66 -5.57 -0.44 -10.28
CA HIS A 66 -6.13 -1.30 -11.32
C HIS A 66 -5.77 -0.78 -12.72
N GLU A 67 -5.93 0.53 -12.96
CA GLU A 67 -5.50 1.14 -14.23
C GLU A 67 -4.00 1.05 -14.46
N MET A 68 -3.22 1.28 -13.40
CA MET A 68 -1.75 1.21 -13.45
C MET A 68 -1.26 -0.21 -13.74
N PHE A 69 -1.97 -1.23 -13.28
CA PHE A 69 -1.69 -2.61 -13.60
C PHE A 69 -1.87 -2.89 -15.10
N ILE A 70 -2.96 -2.41 -15.70
CA ILE A 70 -3.22 -2.57 -17.14
C ILE A 70 -2.12 -1.88 -17.96
N LYS A 71 -1.75 -0.64 -17.60
CA LYS A 71 -0.80 0.19 -18.36
C LYS A 71 0.66 -0.20 -18.16
N LYS A 72 1.05 -0.54 -16.92
CA LYS A 72 2.47 -0.68 -16.51
C LYS A 72 2.80 -1.97 -15.76
N LYS A 73 1.84 -2.89 -15.61
CA LYS A 73 1.98 -4.12 -14.79
C LYS A 73 2.38 -3.84 -13.34
N LEU A 74 2.06 -2.64 -12.84
CA LEU A 74 2.25 -2.25 -11.45
C LEU A 74 1.03 -2.67 -10.64
N ALA A 75 1.18 -3.64 -9.74
CA ALA A 75 0.10 -4.17 -8.93
C ALA A 75 0.11 -3.61 -7.51
N LEU A 76 -1.08 -3.29 -6.98
CA LEU A 76 -1.32 -3.10 -5.56
C LEU A 76 -1.97 -4.38 -5.01
N LYS A 77 -1.55 -4.81 -3.81
CA LYS A 77 -2.19 -5.90 -3.07
C LYS A 77 -2.53 -5.39 -1.68
N ILE A 78 -3.77 -5.61 -1.26
CA ILE A 78 -4.29 -5.18 0.04
C ILE A 78 -4.59 -6.44 0.84
N ASP A 79 -3.91 -6.60 1.99
CA ASP A 79 -4.10 -7.72 2.91
C ASP A 79 -4.69 -7.20 4.22
N ILE A 80 -5.90 -7.64 4.55
CA ILE A 80 -6.63 -7.27 5.77
C ILE A 80 -6.50 -8.43 6.74
N ASN A 81 -5.80 -8.20 7.86
CA ASN A 81 -5.38 -9.22 8.83
C ASN A 81 -4.34 -10.21 8.27
N PRO A 82 -3.15 -9.72 7.89
CA PRO A 82 -2.08 -10.59 7.39
C PRO A 82 -1.69 -11.61 8.47
N HIS A 83 -1.97 -12.89 8.22
CA HIS A 83 -1.56 -13.99 9.09
C HIS A 83 -0.04 -14.23 9.06
N MET A 84 0.63 -13.77 8.01
CA MET A 84 2.08 -13.78 7.86
C MET A 84 2.53 -12.50 7.17
N MET A 85 3.58 -11.84 7.66
CA MET A 85 4.27 -10.80 6.87
C MET A 85 5.07 -11.50 5.77
N MET A 86 4.60 -11.44 4.52
CA MET A 86 5.31 -11.92 3.32
C MET A 86 6.15 -10.81 2.67
#